data_AF-A0A353C0C6-F1
#
_entry.id   AF-A0A353C0C6-F1
#
_cell.length_a   1.000
_cell.length_b   1.000
_cell.length_c   1.000
_cell.angle_alpha   90.00
_cell.angle_beta   90.00
_cell.angle_gamma   90.00
#
_symmetry.space_group_name_H-M   'P 1'
#
loop_
_entity.id
_entity.type
_entity.pdbx_description
1 polymer ?
#
loop_
_entity_poly.entity_id
_entity_poly.type
_entity_poly.pdbx_seq_one_letter_code
_entity_poly.pdbx_strand_id
1 'polypeptide(L)'
;MSEQILTPAQLKTERAKLNRLSDGRKIHNNEEARQFIDERGFILLMPIADIPLPSLSQADDAATWGGFAITDRAWAWKETLPGDKLCAYTKLIHGRGTFISWR
;
A
#
# COMPACT_ATOMS: atom_id res chain seq x y z
N MET A 1 8.09 28.53 -1.67
CA MET A 1 7.19 27.70 -0.86
C MET A 1 7.48 28.02 0.59
N SER A 2 6.49 28.41 1.39
CA SER A 2 6.67 28.63 2.83
C SER A 2 6.75 27.28 3.54
N GLU A 3 7.78 27.06 4.34
CA GLU A 3 7.91 25.86 5.17
C GLU A 3 6.86 25.91 6.27
N GLN A 4 5.97 24.90 6.30
CA GLN A 4 4.98 24.73 7.35
C GLN A 4 5.41 23.60 8.28
N ILE A 5 5.55 23.90 9.57
CA ILE A 5 5.83 22.89 10.59
C ILE A 5 4.50 22.23 10.98
N LEU A 6 4.43 20.91 10.85
CA LEU A 6 3.26 20.11 11.22
C LEU A 6 3.43 19.52 12.62
N THR A 7 2.36 19.57 13.41
CA THR A 7 2.27 18.77 14.64
C THR A 7 2.24 17.27 14.32
N PRO A 8 2.56 16.37 15.27
CA PRO A 8 2.49 14.92 15.03
C PRO A 8 1.11 14.45 14.54
N ALA A 9 0.02 15.03 15.05
CA ALA A 9 -1.34 14.71 14.61
C ALA A 9 -1.60 15.15 13.16
N GLN A 10 -1.17 16.36 12.79
CA GLN A 10 -1.27 16.84 11.40
C GLN A 10 -0.42 16.00 10.47
N LEU A 11 0.82 15.67 10.84
CA LEU A 11 1.69 14.81 10.05
C LEU A 11 1.07 13.44 9.80
N LYS A 12 0.41 12.85 10.79
CA LYS A 12 -0.33 11.58 10.65
C LYS A 12 -1.45 11.70 9.62
N THR A 13 -2.24 12.77 9.70
CA THR A 13 -3.33 13.03 8.76
C THR A 13 -2.81 13.26 7.33
N GLU A 14 -1.77 14.07 7.16
CA GLU A 14 -1.19 14.34 5.84
C GLU A 14 -0.58 13.08 5.22
N ARG A 15 0.09 12.23 6.02
CA ARG A 15 0.56 10.91 5.56
C ARG A 15 -0.59 10.01 5.13
N ALA A 16 -1.68 9.95 5.90
CA ALA A 16 -2.85 9.15 5.54
C ALA A 16 -3.47 9.60 4.21
N LYS A 17 -3.51 10.92 3.96
CA LYS A 17 -3.96 11.49 2.68
C LYS A 17 -3.02 11.11 1.52
N LEU A 18 -1.72 11.29 1.67
CA LEU A 18 -0.72 10.94 0.65
C LEU A 18 -0.77 9.45 0.29
N ASN A 19 -1.01 8.60 1.29
CA ASN A 19 -1.12 7.17 1.15
C ASN A 19 -2.52 6.69 0.68
N ARG A 20 -3.45 7.61 0.37
CA ARG A 20 -4.85 7.33 0.00
C ARG A 20 -5.57 6.40 0.99
N LEU A 21 -5.23 6.47 2.27
CA LEU A 21 -5.89 5.66 3.30
C LEU A 21 -7.28 6.21 3.66
N SER A 22 -7.59 7.45 3.27
CA SER A 22 -8.79 8.17 3.71
C SER A 22 -9.58 8.83 2.59
N ASP A 23 -9.22 8.63 1.31
CA ASP A 23 -9.89 9.31 0.18
C ASP A 23 -11.01 8.49 -0.48
N GLY A 24 -11.25 7.27 0.01
CA GLY A 24 -12.31 6.38 -0.47
C GLY A 24 -12.04 5.73 -1.83
N ARG A 25 -10.93 6.04 -2.51
CA ARG A 25 -10.61 5.46 -3.82
C ARG A 25 -9.96 4.10 -3.65
N LYS A 26 -10.77 3.04 -3.76
CA LYS A 26 -10.36 1.64 -3.62
C LYS A 26 -9.78 1.06 -4.90
N ILE A 27 -9.02 -0.02 -4.77
CA ILE A 27 -8.44 -0.76 -5.90
C ILE A 27 -9.21 -2.06 -6.14
N HIS A 28 -9.52 -2.34 -7.40
CA HIS A 28 -10.42 -3.41 -7.81
C HIS A 28 -9.73 -4.50 -8.64
N ASN A 29 -8.66 -4.16 -9.36
CA ASN A 29 -8.01 -5.03 -10.34
C ASN A 29 -6.48 -4.85 -10.39
N ASN A 30 -5.79 -5.67 -11.20
CA ASN A 30 -4.32 -5.65 -11.32
C ASN A 30 -3.78 -4.32 -11.85
N GLU A 31 -4.49 -3.67 -12.78
CA GLU A 31 -4.04 -2.40 -13.35
C GLU A 31 -4.08 -1.27 -12.32
N GLU A 32 -5.16 -1.19 -11.56
CA GLU A 32 -5.30 -0.24 -10.45
C GLU A 32 -4.30 -0.51 -9.33
N ALA A 33 -4.04 -1.78 -9.02
CA ALA A 33 -3.01 -2.16 -8.04
C ALA A 33 -1.61 -1.75 -8.51
N ARG A 34 -1.26 -1.97 -9.79
CA ARG A 34 -0.01 -1.50 -10.39
C ARG A 34 0.08 0.03 -10.33
N GLN A 35 -0.96 0.74 -10.74
CA GLN A 35 -0.98 2.20 -10.68
C GLN A 35 -0.80 2.70 -9.23
N PHE A 36 -1.43 2.03 -8.27
CA PHE A 36 -1.30 2.36 -6.86
C PHE A 36 0.14 2.19 -6.36
N ILE A 37 0.85 1.14 -6.79
CA ILE A 37 2.28 0.93 -6.52
C ILE A 37 3.12 2.04 -7.17
N ASP A 38 2.91 2.31 -8.46
CA ASP A 38 3.69 3.28 -9.23
C ASP A 38 3.56 4.71 -8.64
N GLU A 39 2.37 5.10 -8.22
CA GLU A 39 2.11 6.40 -7.60
C GLU A 39 2.89 6.60 -6.27
N ARG A 40 3.27 5.52 -5.59
CA ARG A 40 3.92 5.55 -4.25
C ARG A 40 5.39 5.14 -4.32
N GLY A 41 5.80 4.48 -5.38
CA GLY A 41 7.11 3.85 -5.54
C GLY A 41 7.31 2.60 -4.68
N PHE A 42 6.75 2.58 -3.47
CA PHE A 42 7.01 1.55 -2.47
C PHE A 42 5.82 1.37 -1.52
N ILE A 43 5.26 0.16 -1.47
CA ILE A 43 4.09 -0.15 -0.61
C ILE A 43 4.21 -1.54 0.03
N LEU A 44 3.43 -1.78 1.08
CA LEU A 44 3.37 -3.07 1.77
C LEU A 44 2.29 -3.99 1.20
N LEU A 45 2.40 -5.29 1.45
CA LEU A 45 1.32 -6.24 1.23
C LEU A 45 0.20 -6.07 2.27
N MET A 46 0.59 -6.14 3.54
CA MET A 46 -0.25 -5.93 4.72
C MET A 46 0.23 -4.71 5.47
N PRO A 47 -0.64 -3.96 6.17
CA PRO A 47 -0.19 -2.89 7.04
C PRO A 47 0.72 -3.43 8.16
N ILE A 48 1.66 -2.60 8.58
CA ILE A 48 2.50 -2.83 9.76
C ILE A 48 2.18 -1.71 10.75
N ALA A 49 1.98 -2.07 12.02
CA ALA A 49 1.77 -1.09 13.08
C ALA A 49 2.94 -0.08 13.12
N ASP A 50 2.60 1.19 13.29
CA ASP A 50 3.54 2.32 13.40
C ASP A 50 4.44 2.59 12.19
N ILE A 51 4.22 1.90 11.07
CA ILE A 51 4.89 2.19 9.80
C ILE A 51 3.91 2.95 8.89
N PRO A 52 4.20 4.21 8.52
CA PRO A 52 3.28 5.05 7.75
C PRO A 52 3.39 4.77 6.25
N LEU A 53 3.43 3.50 5.85
CA LEU A 53 3.40 3.08 4.46
C LEU A 53 2.02 2.53 4.09
N PRO A 54 1.52 2.80 2.88
CA PRO A 54 0.28 2.18 2.43
C PRO A 54 0.49 0.68 2.20
N SER A 55 -0.62 -0.06 2.16
CA SER A 55 -0.61 -1.45 1.73
C SER A 55 -1.69 -1.75 0.69
N LEU A 56 -1.47 -2.78 -0.15
CA LEU A 56 -2.50 -3.26 -1.06
C LEU A 56 -3.74 -3.72 -0.30
N SER A 57 -3.57 -4.44 0.81
CA SER A 57 -4.72 -4.90 1.59
C SER A 57 -5.57 -3.76 2.18
N GLN A 58 -4.98 -2.59 2.48
CA GLN A 58 -5.74 -1.43 2.97
C GLN A 58 -6.41 -0.65 1.83
N ALA A 59 -5.76 -0.63 0.67
CA ALA A 59 -6.28 0.01 -0.54
C ALA A 59 -7.43 -0.80 -1.17
N ASP A 60 -7.46 -2.10 -0.94
CA ASP A 60 -8.53 -3.00 -1.36
C ASP A 60 -9.86 -2.70 -0.62
N ASP A 61 -10.98 -2.97 -1.28
CA ASP A 61 -12.34 -2.93 -0.72
C ASP A 61 -12.85 -4.30 -0.25
N ALA A 62 -12.15 -5.38 -0.58
CA ALA A 62 -12.50 -6.73 -0.15
C ALA A 62 -12.36 -6.89 1.38
N ALA A 63 -13.14 -7.83 1.93
CA ALA A 63 -13.02 -8.21 3.32
C ALA A 63 -11.65 -8.83 3.63
N THR A 64 -11.15 -8.56 4.83
CA THR A 64 -9.93 -9.19 5.32
C THR A 64 -10.21 -10.57 5.88
N TRP A 65 -9.20 -11.43 5.86
CA TRP A 65 -9.27 -12.73 6.51
C TRP A 65 -9.36 -12.59 8.03
N GLY A 66 -10.12 -13.47 8.68
CA GLY A 66 -10.25 -13.46 10.13
C GLY A 66 -8.88 -13.57 10.81
N GLY A 67 -8.51 -12.55 11.60
CA GLY A 67 -7.23 -12.51 12.32
C GLY A 67 -6.03 -12.04 11.51
N PHE A 68 -6.19 -11.69 10.22
CA PHE A 68 -5.09 -11.20 9.37
C PHE A 68 -5.50 -9.93 8.62
N ALA A 69 -4.60 -8.95 8.55
CA ALA A 69 -4.82 -7.72 7.77
C ALA A 69 -4.50 -7.91 6.28
N ILE A 70 -5.10 -8.94 5.66
CA ILE A 70 -4.91 -9.33 4.25
C ILE A 70 -6.26 -9.67 3.62
N THR A 71 -6.44 -9.27 2.36
CA THR A 71 -7.59 -9.65 1.52
C THR A 71 -7.20 -10.72 0.50
N ASP A 72 -8.18 -11.41 -0.09
CA ASP A 72 -7.93 -12.41 -1.15
C ASP A 72 -7.20 -11.80 -2.36
N ARG A 73 -7.63 -10.62 -2.81
CA ARG A 73 -7.01 -9.94 -3.96
C ARG A 73 -5.60 -9.46 -3.66
N ALA A 74 -5.36 -8.86 -2.50
CA ALA A 74 -4.00 -8.48 -2.10
C ALA A 74 -3.08 -9.70 -2.00
N TRP A 75 -3.59 -10.83 -1.47
CA TRP A 75 -2.84 -12.08 -1.44
C TRP A 75 -2.52 -12.60 -2.84
N ALA A 76 -3.47 -12.53 -3.78
CA ALA A 76 -3.25 -12.91 -5.17
C ALA A 76 -2.23 -11.98 -5.87
N TRP A 77 -2.30 -10.67 -5.64
CA TRP A 77 -1.40 -9.68 -6.24
C TRP A 77 0.07 -9.89 -5.91
N LYS A 78 0.40 -10.53 -4.77
CA LYS A 78 1.78 -10.89 -4.44
C LYS A 78 2.40 -11.86 -5.46
N GLU A 79 1.58 -12.61 -6.17
CA GLU A 79 2.02 -13.57 -7.20
C GLU A 79 1.77 -12.97 -8.60
N THR A 80 0.58 -12.43 -8.86
CA THR A 80 0.19 -11.99 -10.20
C THR A 80 0.96 -10.77 -10.67
N LEU A 81 1.07 -9.72 -9.86
CA LEU A 81 1.76 -8.49 -10.27
C LEU A 81 3.25 -8.69 -10.58
N PRO A 82 4.06 -9.35 -9.72
CA PRO A 82 5.45 -9.64 -10.07
C PRO A 82 5.58 -10.71 -11.16
N GLY A 83 4.66 -11.69 -11.22
CA GLY A 83 4.62 -12.70 -12.30
C GLY A 83 4.45 -12.05 -13.67
N ASP A 84 3.59 -11.04 -13.76
CA ASP A 84 3.37 -10.22 -14.97
C ASP A 84 4.42 -9.12 -15.16
N LYS A 85 5.48 -9.10 -14.33
CA LYS A 85 6.57 -8.11 -14.35
C LYS A 85 6.10 -6.65 -14.19
N LEU A 86 4.99 -6.43 -13.48
CA LEU A 86 4.43 -5.09 -13.27
C LEU A 86 5.10 -4.35 -12.10
N CYS A 87 5.71 -5.08 -11.16
CA CYS A 87 6.47 -4.54 -10.03
C CYS A 87 7.45 -5.60 -9.50
N ALA A 88 8.34 -5.20 -8.58
CA ALA A 88 9.08 -6.14 -7.75
C ALA A 88 8.25 -6.53 -6.53
N TYR A 89 8.41 -7.76 -6.06
CA TYR A 89 7.89 -8.19 -4.76
C TYR A 89 8.99 -8.87 -3.94
N THR A 90 9.23 -8.39 -2.72
CA THR A 90 10.26 -8.93 -1.82
C THR A 90 9.88 -8.74 -0.35
N LYS A 91 10.68 -9.30 0.57
CA LYS A 91 10.57 -9.06 2.02
C LYS A 91 11.65 -8.08 2.45
N LEU A 92 11.29 -6.81 2.62
CA LEU A 92 12.26 -5.77 2.97
C LEU A 92 12.01 -5.17 4.36
N ILE A 93 10.84 -4.58 4.59
CA ILE A 93 10.54 -3.89 5.85
C ILE A 93 10.10 -4.91 6.91
N HIS A 94 10.92 -5.10 7.95
CA HIS A 94 10.64 -6.06 9.03
C HIS A 94 10.33 -7.50 8.52
N GLY A 95 10.94 -7.90 7.40
CA GLY A 95 10.68 -9.19 6.75
C GLY A 95 9.26 -9.34 6.17
N ARG A 96 8.53 -8.23 5.97
CA ARG A 96 7.16 -8.21 5.44
C ARG A 96 7.15 -8.01 3.94
N GLY A 97 6.13 -8.62 3.30
CA GLY A 97 5.88 -8.50 1.87
C GLY A 97 5.75 -7.04 1.45
N THR A 98 6.52 -6.67 0.44
CA THR A 98 6.74 -5.30 0.00
C THR A 98 6.76 -5.28 -1.52
N PHE A 99 6.00 -4.37 -2.11
CA PHE A 99 5.98 -4.10 -3.55
C PHE A 99 6.80 -2.86 -3.87
N ILE A 100 7.55 -2.93 -4.97
CA ILE A 100 8.42 -1.85 -5.43
C ILE A 100 8.10 -1.56 -6.90
N SER A 101 7.81 -0.30 -7.19
CA SER A 101 7.63 0.21 -8.56
C SER A 101 8.88 0.00 -9.39
N TRP A 102 8.70 -0.28 -10.69
CA TRP A 102 9.80 -0.24 -11.67
C TRP A 102 10.06 1.16 -12.23
N ARG A 103 9.13 2.10 -12.03
CA ARG A 103 9.24 3.50 -12.42
C ARG A 103 9.90 4.34 -11.35
#